data_AF-A0A239M0B9-F1
#
_entry.id   AF-A0A239M0B9-F1
#
_cell.length_a   1.000
_cell.length_b   1.000
_cell.length_c   1.000
_cell.angle_alpha   90.00
_cell.angle_beta   90.00
_cell.angle_gamma   90.00
#
_symmetry.space_group_name_H-M   'P 1'
#
loop_
_entity.id
_entity.type
_entity.pdbx_description
1 polymer ?
#
loop_
_entity_poly.entity_id
_entity_poly.type
_entity_poly.pdbx_seq_one_letter_code
_entity_poly.pdbx_strand_id
1 'polypeptide(L)'
;MLTETLRQAASAIAPPEDPWPAFVRRERLHRRNRRVRRTALAVVVAAAVGVQTNVVPLPGWAPAIALASPWSALASSPPRGSLTADSTWVSAFRDRVTGLQDPDGFWAVAGRDRIKVLYASDAPGRRVALVLVPLRFGFVTSWELIWYDGPTGAAPSEMRYSGNESAANPVVTMTQVDGERGGYALVIGPPDATVTISGDPRYTARGVVERRELARSDGGGVGVVLLPPAALPPGLDARVTRGSAVLYEGGVSGGWGSSASGDPFEPSAGLLTDAVRDVRGPAPSPAVLASFVRLALTDSQLPAVGTTVRVRWSGSVNGQAAVLLTVQPAGGGVVTYAFHGSETSSRTDLRLLLPAAGASVRPVGWRLRAEGGDDRTDRVLVSAPTGTATATVTVGDGSPVAVALDAAGFGTATVPPDQRATVTAYAADGSVLGSTPVPPFENTMSRLPGDTPGTRVVP
;
A
#
# COMPACT_ATOMS: atom_id res chain seq x y z
N MET A 1 78.61 -8.77 -57.19
CA MET A 1 79.12 -10.17 -57.12
C MET A 1 79.14 -10.73 -55.70
N LEU A 2 79.47 -9.99 -54.63
CA LEU A 2 79.40 -10.49 -53.25
C LEU A 2 77.98 -10.79 -52.72
N THR A 3 76.95 -10.15 -53.28
CA THR A 3 75.54 -10.30 -52.86
C THR A 3 74.90 -11.59 -53.36
N GLU A 4 75.36 -12.10 -54.50
CA GLU A 4 74.80 -13.31 -55.13
C GLU A 4 75.39 -14.56 -54.49
N THR A 5 76.69 -14.55 -54.16
CA THR A 5 77.37 -15.64 -53.44
C THR A 5 76.86 -15.78 -52.01
N LEU A 6 76.47 -14.69 -51.34
CA LEU A 6 75.83 -14.74 -50.02
C LEU A 6 74.39 -15.25 -50.06
N ARG A 7 73.61 -14.95 -51.12
CA ARG A 7 72.28 -15.55 -51.34
C ARG A 7 72.37 -17.04 -51.62
N GLN A 8 73.35 -17.46 -52.41
CA GLN A 8 73.55 -18.87 -52.77
C GLN A 8 74.05 -19.71 -51.57
N ALA A 9 74.83 -19.09 -50.67
CA ALA A 9 75.22 -19.70 -49.40
C ALA A 9 74.06 -19.79 -48.40
N ALA A 10 73.15 -18.80 -48.37
CA ALA A 10 71.97 -18.81 -47.51
C ALA A 10 70.89 -19.81 -47.98
N SER A 11 70.76 -20.05 -49.29
CA SER A 11 69.83 -21.06 -49.83
C SER A 11 70.34 -22.50 -49.74
N ALA A 12 71.63 -22.71 -49.41
CA ALA A 12 72.22 -24.02 -49.18
C ALA A 12 72.04 -24.53 -47.73
N ILE A 13 71.53 -23.68 -46.82
CA ILE A 13 71.21 -24.08 -45.44
C ILE A 13 69.74 -24.49 -45.41
N ALA A 14 69.47 -25.79 -45.42
CA ALA A 14 68.13 -26.28 -45.12
C ALA A 14 67.74 -25.81 -43.71
N PRO A 15 66.54 -25.23 -43.49
CA PRO A 15 66.08 -24.97 -42.13
C PRO A 15 66.09 -26.31 -41.38
N PRO A 16 66.61 -26.37 -40.14
CA PRO A 16 66.53 -27.60 -39.37
C PRO A 16 65.07 -28.02 -39.30
N GLU A 17 64.80 -29.32 -39.48
CA GLU A 17 63.48 -29.88 -39.20
C GLU A 17 63.01 -29.33 -37.86
N ASP A 18 61.82 -28.72 -37.85
CA ASP A 18 61.21 -28.21 -36.62
C ASP A 18 61.28 -29.33 -35.58
N PRO A 19 62.08 -29.18 -34.51
CA PRO A 19 62.38 -30.30 -33.64
C PRO A 19 61.13 -30.77 -32.92
N TRP A 20 60.07 -29.95 -32.84
CA TRP A 20 58.88 -30.24 -32.05
C TRP A 20 57.59 -30.22 -32.90
N PRO A 21 57.43 -31.13 -33.88
CA PRO A 21 56.22 -31.21 -34.71
C PRO A 21 54.98 -31.59 -33.88
N ALA A 22 55.18 -32.19 -32.71
CA ALA A 22 54.13 -32.45 -31.73
C ALA A 22 53.65 -31.18 -31.01
N PHE A 23 54.49 -30.16 -30.86
CA PHE A 23 54.16 -28.87 -30.25
C PHE A 23 53.30 -28.04 -31.20
N VAL A 24 53.68 -27.91 -32.48
CA VAL A 24 52.89 -27.20 -33.50
C VAL A 24 51.50 -27.85 -33.70
N ARG A 25 51.43 -29.18 -33.64
CA ARG A 25 50.15 -29.93 -33.71
C ARG A 25 49.29 -29.71 -32.48
N ARG A 26 49.88 -29.73 -31.28
CA ARG A 26 49.20 -29.38 -30.01
C ARG A 26 48.75 -27.93 -29.98
N GLU A 27 49.52 -27.01 -30.54
CA GLU A 27 49.21 -25.59 -30.54
C GLU A 27 48.06 -25.27 -31.52
N ARG A 28 48.01 -25.91 -32.70
CA ARG A 28 46.83 -25.83 -33.60
C ARG A 28 45.57 -26.40 -32.94
N LEU A 29 45.67 -27.55 -32.26
CA LEU A 29 44.55 -28.12 -31.50
C LEU A 29 44.13 -27.23 -30.33
N HIS A 30 45.08 -26.62 -29.61
CA HIS A 30 44.82 -25.67 -28.54
C HIS A 30 44.18 -24.38 -29.04
N ARG A 31 44.59 -23.84 -30.20
CA ARG A 31 43.97 -22.67 -30.83
C ARG A 31 42.55 -22.98 -31.29
N ARG A 32 42.30 -24.17 -31.86
CA ARG A 32 40.95 -24.63 -32.25
C ARG A 32 40.05 -24.83 -31.03
N ASN A 33 40.55 -25.49 -29.98
CA ASN A 33 39.82 -25.68 -28.73
C ASN A 33 39.57 -24.37 -27.98
N ARG A 34 40.48 -23.38 -28.05
CA ARG A 34 40.24 -22.03 -27.50
C ARG A 34 39.15 -21.28 -28.26
N ARG A 35 39.06 -21.40 -29.59
CA ARG A 35 37.96 -20.80 -30.36
C ARG A 35 36.63 -21.48 -30.04
N VAL A 36 36.56 -22.82 -30.03
CA VAL A 36 35.35 -23.56 -29.64
C VAL A 36 34.95 -23.25 -28.20
N ARG A 37 35.89 -23.18 -27.25
CA ARG A 37 35.61 -22.78 -25.87
C ARG A 37 35.14 -21.34 -25.75
N ARG A 38 35.67 -20.39 -26.54
CA ARG A 38 35.20 -19.00 -26.52
C ARG A 38 33.82 -18.85 -27.13
N THR A 39 33.50 -19.58 -28.20
CA THR A 39 32.17 -19.59 -28.80
C THR A 39 31.17 -20.30 -27.88
N ALA A 40 31.54 -21.42 -27.27
CA ALA A 40 30.73 -22.10 -26.25
C ALA A 40 30.53 -21.23 -25.01
N LEU A 41 31.56 -20.53 -24.53
CA LEU A 41 31.45 -19.61 -23.39
C LEU A 41 30.60 -18.39 -23.75
N ALA A 42 30.71 -17.84 -24.96
CA ALA A 42 29.86 -16.74 -25.41
C ALA A 42 28.40 -17.17 -25.57
N VAL A 43 28.14 -18.39 -26.06
CA VAL A 43 26.80 -18.98 -26.11
C VAL A 43 26.27 -19.27 -24.70
N VAL A 44 27.11 -19.74 -23.78
CA VAL A 44 26.73 -19.98 -22.37
C VAL A 44 26.50 -18.67 -21.64
N VAL A 45 27.28 -17.63 -21.88
CA VAL A 45 27.10 -16.29 -21.29
C VAL A 45 25.89 -15.59 -21.90
N ALA A 46 25.67 -15.68 -23.21
CA ALA A 46 24.47 -15.15 -23.85
C ALA A 46 23.21 -15.91 -23.44
N ALA A 47 23.29 -17.23 -23.25
CA ALA A 47 22.22 -18.04 -22.70
C ALA A 47 22.00 -17.74 -21.21
N ALA A 48 23.05 -17.52 -20.42
CA ALA A 48 22.93 -17.14 -19.01
C ALA A 48 22.32 -15.75 -18.84
N VAL A 49 22.74 -14.77 -19.66
CA VAL A 49 22.15 -13.43 -19.70
C VAL A 49 20.71 -13.51 -20.20
N GLY A 50 20.43 -14.26 -21.27
CA GLY A 50 19.07 -14.47 -21.77
C GLY A 50 18.15 -15.24 -20.82
N VAL A 51 18.71 -16.09 -19.95
CA VAL A 51 18.00 -16.78 -18.86
C VAL A 51 17.77 -15.84 -17.67
N GLN A 52 18.71 -14.94 -17.39
CA GLN A 52 18.62 -13.96 -16.31
C GLN A 52 17.67 -12.79 -16.67
N THR A 53 17.52 -12.46 -17.95
CA THR A 53 16.56 -11.47 -18.48
C THR A 53 15.30 -12.10 -19.08
N ASN A 54 15.14 -13.43 -18.95
CA ASN A 54 13.99 -14.22 -19.40
C ASN A 54 13.64 -14.15 -20.90
N VAL A 55 14.62 -13.85 -21.76
CA VAL A 55 14.52 -13.90 -23.23
C VAL A 55 14.50 -15.35 -23.75
N VAL A 56 15.05 -16.31 -22.99
CA VAL A 56 15.00 -17.75 -23.30
C VAL A 56 14.36 -18.50 -22.13
N PRO A 57 13.19 -19.15 -22.31
CA PRO A 57 12.53 -19.88 -21.22
C PRO A 57 13.37 -21.08 -20.80
N LEU A 58 13.67 -21.19 -19.51
CA LEU A 58 14.29 -22.39 -18.96
C LEU A 58 13.33 -23.58 -19.04
N PRO A 59 13.82 -24.78 -19.40
CA PRO A 59 12.98 -25.97 -19.35
C PRO A 59 12.61 -26.30 -17.91
N GLY A 60 11.39 -26.84 -17.70
CA GLY A 60 10.80 -27.07 -16.38
C GLY A 60 11.58 -27.99 -15.43
N TRP A 61 12.60 -28.70 -15.91
CA TRP A 61 13.47 -29.58 -15.12
C TRP A 61 14.73 -28.91 -14.55
N ALA A 62 15.05 -27.66 -14.93
CA ALA A 62 16.24 -26.97 -14.43
C ALA A 62 16.07 -26.61 -12.94
N PRO A 63 17.05 -26.93 -12.06
CA PRO A 63 16.94 -26.67 -10.63
C PRO A 63 16.72 -25.18 -10.37
N ALA A 64 15.69 -24.87 -9.59
CA ALA A 64 15.40 -23.52 -9.14
C ALA A 64 15.85 -23.36 -7.69
N ILE A 65 16.41 -22.20 -7.36
CA ILE A 65 16.58 -21.76 -5.99
C ILE A 65 15.21 -21.24 -5.55
N ALA A 66 14.49 -22.07 -4.79
CA ALA A 66 13.27 -21.63 -4.14
C ALA A 66 13.66 -20.58 -3.09
N LEU A 67 13.11 -19.37 -3.19
CA LEU A 67 13.13 -18.48 -2.05
C LEU A 67 12.25 -19.14 -0.98
N ALA A 68 12.82 -19.34 0.20
CA ALA A 68 12.09 -19.92 1.33
C ALA A 68 11.08 -18.90 1.87
N SER A 69 9.99 -18.69 1.12
CA SER A 69 8.83 -17.96 1.64
C SER A 69 8.05 -18.91 2.53
N PRO A 70 7.72 -18.53 3.78
CA PRO A 70 6.93 -19.36 4.66
C PRO A 70 5.57 -19.63 4.02
N TRP A 71 5.20 -20.91 3.96
CA TRP A 71 3.94 -21.35 3.37
C TRP A 71 2.79 -21.06 4.33
N SER A 72 1.80 -20.26 3.93
CA SER A 72 0.68 -19.92 4.80
C SER A 72 -0.31 -21.08 5.00
N ALA A 73 -1.09 -21.02 6.09
CA ALA A 73 -2.20 -21.96 6.30
C ALA A 73 -3.23 -21.90 5.15
N LEU A 74 -3.42 -20.72 4.54
CA LEU A 74 -4.27 -20.53 3.38
C LEU A 74 -3.75 -21.29 2.15
N ALA A 75 -2.45 -21.18 1.84
CA ALA A 75 -1.85 -21.89 0.70
C ALA A 75 -1.97 -23.42 0.82
N SER A 76 -1.97 -23.95 2.05
CA SER A 76 -2.19 -25.37 2.34
C SER A 76 -3.67 -25.80 2.29
N SER A 77 -4.61 -24.87 2.28
CA SER A 77 -6.04 -25.15 2.44
C SER A 77 -6.64 -25.96 1.28
N PRO A 78 -7.67 -26.79 1.51
CA PRO A 78 -8.40 -27.45 0.43
C PRO A 78 -9.11 -26.42 -0.47
N PRO A 79 -9.40 -26.77 -1.75
CA PRO A 79 -10.22 -25.94 -2.62
C PRO A 79 -11.61 -25.67 -2.02
N ARG A 80 -12.13 -24.45 -2.19
CA ARG A 80 -13.45 -24.02 -1.70
C ARG A 80 -14.25 -23.27 -2.77
N GLY A 81 -15.57 -23.22 -2.64
CA GLY A 81 -16.46 -22.53 -3.57
C GLY A 81 -17.10 -23.47 -4.60
N SER A 82 -18.20 -23.02 -5.19
CA SER A 82 -19.11 -23.86 -5.98
C SER A 82 -18.49 -24.49 -7.23
N LEU A 83 -17.43 -23.88 -7.79
CA LEU A 83 -16.80 -24.32 -9.04
C LEU A 83 -15.62 -25.26 -8.83
N THR A 84 -15.16 -25.43 -7.58
CA THR A 84 -13.98 -26.27 -7.31
C THR A 84 -14.23 -27.77 -7.52
N ALA A 85 -15.49 -28.20 -7.51
CA ALA A 85 -15.89 -29.56 -7.86
C ALA A 85 -16.04 -29.78 -9.39
N ASP A 86 -16.10 -28.71 -10.18
CA ASP A 86 -16.18 -28.80 -11.64
C ASP A 86 -14.77 -29.02 -12.21
N SER A 87 -14.41 -30.28 -12.38
CA SER A 87 -13.08 -30.69 -12.86
C SER A 87 -12.80 -30.20 -14.29
N THR A 88 -13.83 -30.03 -15.11
CA THR A 88 -13.69 -29.55 -16.50
C THR A 88 -13.38 -28.05 -16.50
N TRP A 89 -14.13 -27.27 -15.73
CA TRP A 89 -13.86 -25.85 -15.57
C TRP A 89 -12.50 -25.60 -14.92
N VAL A 90 -12.17 -26.31 -13.83
CA VAL A 90 -10.88 -26.17 -13.13
C VAL A 90 -9.70 -26.51 -14.02
N SER A 91 -9.80 -27.58 -14.82
CA SER A 91 -8.74 -27.96 -15.76
C SER A 91 -8.53 -26.89 -16.82
N ALA A 92 -9.60 -26.45 -17.48
CA ALA A 92 -9.52 -25.39 -18.50
C ALA A 92 -9.04 -24.05 -17.91
N PHE A 93 -9.37 -23.76 -16.65
CA PHE A 93 -8.90 -22.56 -15.96
C PHE A 93 -7.41 -22.57 -15.63
N ARG A 94 -6.83 -23.72 -15.30
CA ARG A 94 -5.37 -23.83 -15.13
C ARG A 94 -4.59 -23.47 -16.40
N ASP A 95 -5.16 -23.75 -17.57
CA ASP A 95 -4.57 -23.36 -18.86
C ASP A 95 -4.66 -21.85 -19.11
N ARG A 96 -5.69 -21.20 -18.55
CA ARG A 96 -5.86 -19.74 -18.63
C ARG A 96 -4.83 -18.97 -17.81
N VAL A 97 -4.38 -19.52 -16.67
CA VAL A 97 -3.43 -18.85 -15.79
C VAL A 97 -2.15 -18.51 -16.56
N THR A 98 -1.76 -17.25 -16.51
CA THR A 98 -0.57 -16.72 -17.19
C THR A 98 0.49 -16.32 -16.17
N GLY A 99 1.71 -16.10 -16.66
CA GLY A 99 2.75 -15.46 -15.86
C GLY A 99 2.39 -14.01 -15.50
N LEU A 100 3.18 -13.41 -14.61
CA LEU A 100 3.05 -12.01 -14.20
C LEU A 100 4.13 -11.17 -14.89
N GLN A 101 3.74 -10.01 -15.40
CA GLN A 101 4.69 -9.00 -15.85
C GLN A 101 4.96 -8.05 -14.68
N ASP A 102 6.23 -7.84 -14.34
CA ASP A 102 6.67 -6.81 -13.41
C ASP A 102 7.66 -5.85 -14.12
N PRO A 103 8.10 -4.76 -13.45
CA PRO A 103 9.07 -3.82 -14.02
C PRO A 103 10.45 -4.45 -14.32
N ASP A 104 10.82 -5.52 -13.61
CA ASP A 104 12.13 -6.17 -13.68
C ASP A 104 12.15 -7.34 -14.69
N GLY A 105 10.99 -7.78 -15.18
CA GLY A 105 10.80 -8.74 -16.24
C GLY A 105 9.51 -9.56 -16.14
N PHE A 106 9.49 -10.71 -16.81
CA PHE A 106 8.32 -11.59 -16.86
C PHE A 106 8.50 -12.79 -15.93
N TRP A 107 7.58 -13.03 -15.01
CA TRP A 107 7.54 -14.22 -14.16
C TRP A 107 6.68 -15.30 -14.81
N ALA A 108 7.30 -16.35 -15.31
CA ALA A 108 6.60 -17.44 -16.00
C ALA A 108 6.01 -18.46 -15.00
N VAL A 109 4.89 -19.10 -15.37
CA VAL A 109 4.32 -20.21 -14.58
C VAL A 109 5.26 -21.42 -14.61
N ALA A 110 5.68 -21.89 -13.44
CA ALA A 110 6.60 -23.01 -13.25
C ALA A 110 5.86 -24.33 -13.01
N GLY A 111 5.37 -24.94 -14.11
CA GLY A 111 4.61 -26.19 -14.07
C GLY A 111 3.13 -25.96 -13.80
N ARG A 112 2.29 -26.08 -14.83
CA ARG A 112 0.85 -25.80 -14.77
C ARG A 112 0.07 -26.79 -13.91
N ASP A 113 0.56 -28.03 -13.83
CA ASP A 113 0.04 -29.10 -12.99
C ASP A 113 0.14 -28.77 -11.49
N ARG A 114 1.05 -27.86 -11.12
CA ARG A 114 1.26 -27.41 -9.74
C ARG A 114 0.36 -26.25 -9.34
N ILE A 115 -0.43 -25.70 -10.28
CA ILE A 115 -1.42 -24.66 -9.97
C ILE A 115 -2.55 -25.26 -9.14
N LYS A 116 -2.78 -24.67 -7.97
CA LYS A 116 -3.86 -25.07 -7.07
C LYS A 116 -4.93 -23.98 -7.02
N VAL A 117 -6.15 -24.33 -7.43
CA VAL A 117 -7.33 -23.48 -7.22
C VAL A 117 -7.70 -23.56 -5.74
N LEU A 118 -7.53 -22.47 -5.00
CA LEU A 118 -7.87 -22.40 -3.58
C LEU A 118 -9.33 -21.98 -3.38
N TYR A 119 -9.83 -21.13 -4.26
CA TYR A 119 -11.22 -20.71 -4.27
C TYR A 119 -11.69 -20.52 -5.70
N ALA A 120 -12.90 -20.99 -6.02
CA ALA A 120 -13.58 -20.64 -7.26
C ALA A 120 -15.10 -20.71 -7.04
N SER A 121 -15.79 -19.59 -7.24
CA SER A 121 -17.23 -19.51 -7.06
C SER A 121 -17.81 -18.39 -7.92
N ASP A 122 -19.10 -18.50 -8.21
CA ASP A 122 -19.89 -17.31 -8.53
C ASP A 122 -20.09 -16.52 -7.23
N ALA A 123 -19.60 -15.29 -7.21
CA ALA A 123 -20.02 -14.24 -6.29
C ALA A 123 -21.18 -13.47 -6.98
N PRO A 124 -22.06 -12.78 -6.25
CA PRO A 124 -23.18 -12.16 -6.92
C PRO A 124 -22.69 -11.06 -7.88
N GLY A 125 -23.08 -11.17 -9.15
CA GLY A 125 -22.64 -10.29 -10.24
C GLY A 125 -21.31 -10.66 -10.91
N ARG A 126 -20.48 -11.55 -10.32
CA ARG A 126 -19.13 -11.86 -10.82
C ARG A 126 -18.71 -13.31 -10.57
N ARG A 127 -17.96 -13.91 -11.48
CA ARG A 127 -17.23 -15.16 -11.19
C ARG A 127 -15.84 -14.83 -10.70
N VAL A 128 -15.40 -15.48 -9.62
CA VAL A 128 -14.12 -15.18 -8.97
C VAL A 128 -13.34 -16.46 -8.70
N ALA A 129 -12.03 -16.41 -8.92
CA ALA A 129 -11.11 -17.48 -8.57
C ALA A 129 -9.83 -16.95 -7.90
N LEU A 130 -9.36 -17.68 -6.90
CA LEU A 130 -8.05 -17.52 -6.28
C LEU A 130 -7.20 -18.76 -6.56
N VAL A 131 -6.03 -18.57 -7.15
CA VAL A 131 -5.08 -19.65 -7.44
C VAL A 131 -3.75 -19.42 -6.76
N LEU A 132 -3.17 -20.50 -6.24
CA LEU A 132 -1.78 -20.56 -5.83
C LEU A 132 -0.95 -21.01 -7.03
N VAL A 133 -0.02 -20.15 -7.46
CA VAL A 133 0.75 -20.31 -8.69
C VAL A 133 2.25 -20.26 -8.38
N PRO A 134 3.02 -21.28 -8.78
CA PRO A 134 4.47 -21.19 -8.73
C PRO A 134 4.94 -20.34 -9.92
N LEU A 135 5.56 -19.21 -9.64
CA LEU A 135 6.11 -18.30 -10.62
C LEU A 135 7.62 -18.36 -10.62
N ARG A 136 8.24 -18.30 -11.81
CA ARG A 136 9.68 -18.42 -11.99
C ARG A 136 10.24 -17.27 -12.82
N PHE A 137 11.31 -16.69 -12.29
CA PHE A 137 12.13 -15.70 -12.96
C PHE A 137 13.59 -16.17 -12.94
N GLY A 138 14.12 -16.59 -14.10
CA GLY A 138 15.42 -17.26 -14.18
C GLY A 138 15.48 -18.50 -13.27
N PHE A 139 16.40 -18.52 -12.31
CA PHE A 139 16.54 -19.61 -11.34
C PHE A 139 15.70 -19.44 -10.07
N VAL A 140 15.01 -18.32 -9.90
CA VAL A 140 14.21 -18.05 -8.71
C VAL A 140 12.79 -18.54 -8.92
N THR A 141 12.23 -19.25 -7.94
CA THR A 141 10.79 -19.59 -7.90
C THR A 141 10.15 -18.97 -6.66
N SER A 142 9.05 -18.24 -6.86
CA SER A 142 8.16 -17.72 -5.82
C SER A 142 6.79 -18.38 -5.94
N TRP A 143 6.06 -18.46 -4.85
CA TRP A 143 4.66 -18.87 -4.84
C TRP A 143 3.79 -17.65 -4.60
N GLU A 144 2.87 -17.39 -5.52
CA GLU A 144 1.97 -16.24 -5.46
C GLU A 144 0.52 -16.72 -5.41
N LEU A 145 -0.30 -15.95 -4.71
CA LEU A 145 -1.76 -16.03 -4.75
C LEU A 145 -2.24 -15.05 -5.80
N ILE A 146 -2.94 -15.52 -6.83
CA ILE A 146 -3.39 -14.70 -7.95
C ILE A 146 -4.91 -14.73 -8.05
N TRP A 147 -5.49 -13.53 -8.11
CA TRP A 147 -6.91 -13.32 -8.32
C TRP A 147 -7.25 -13.26 -9.79
N TYR A 148 -8.35 -13.92 -10.13
CA TYR A 148 -9.02 -13.78 -11.40
C TYR A 148 -10.50 -13.49 -11.21
N ASP A 149 -11.05 -12.58 -12.00
CA ASP A 149 -12.48 -12.27 -12.02
C ASP A 149 -13.03 -12.22 -13.45
N GLY A 150 -14.34 -12.42 -13.57
CA GLY A 150 -15.07 -12.35 -14.81
C GLY A 150 -16.56 -12.06 -14.57
N PRO A 151 -17.36 -11.87 -15.63
CA PRO A 151 -18.81 -11.78 -15.49
C PRO A 151 -19.39 -13.05 -14.83
N THR A 152 -20.61 -12.95 -14.31
CA THR A 152 -21.31 -14.13 -13.77
C THR A 152 -21.38 -15.22 -14.83
N GLY A 153 -21.05 -16.47 -14.47
CA GLY A 153 -21.09 -17.58 -15.42
C GLY A 153 -19.88 -17.67 -16.36
N ALA A 154 -18.87 -16.78 -16.23
CA ALA A 154 -17.74 -16.72 -17.14
C ALA A 154 -17.07 -18.08 -17.41
N ALA A 155 -16.82 -18.37 -18.68
CA ALA A 155 -15.95 -19.46 -19.08
C ALA A 155 -14.51 -19.14 -18.61
N PRO A 156 -13.65 -20.17 -18.45
CA PRO A 156 -12.26 -19.95 -18.06
C PRO A 156 -11.50 -18.94 -18.93
N SER A 157 -11.75 -18.90 -20.25
CA SER A 157 -11.14 -17.94 -21.17
C SER A 157 -11.53 -16.49 -20.91
N GLU A 158 -12.69 -16.25 -20.31
CA GLU A 158 -13.24 -14.92 -20.04
C GLU A 158 -12.78 -14.36 -18.69
N MET A 159 -12.21 -15.20 -17.84
CA MET A 159 -11.59 -14.79 -16.57
C MET A 159 -10.35 -13.94 -16.85
N ARG A 160 -10.21 -12.83 -16.11
CA ARG A 160 -9.13 -11.84 -16.26
C ARG A 160 -8.35 -11.73 -14.96
N TYR A 161 -7.07 -11.42 -15.08
CA TYR A 161 -6.21 -11.14 -13.94
C TYR A 161 -6.68 -9.89 -13.20
N SER A 162 -6.80 -9.97 -11.88
CA SER A 162 -7.36 -8.89 -11.03
C SER A 162 -6.44 -8.47 -9.89
N GLY A 163 -5.31 -9.17 -9.71
CA GLY A 163 -4.30 -8.84 -8.70
C GLY A 163 -3.54 -10.08 -8.23
N ASN A 164 -2.49 -9.86 -7.44
CA ASN A 164 -1.75 -10.93 -6.77
C ASN A 164 -1.31 -10.50 -5.37
N GLU A 165 -1.04 -11.50 -4.54
CA GLU A 165 -0.67 -11.41 -3.14
C GLU A 165 0.39 -12.47 -2.84
N SER A 166 1.23 -12.24 -1.83
CA SER A 166 2.21 -13.24 -1.42
C SER A 166 1.53 -14.49 -0.87
N ALA A 167 2.02 -15.69 -1.23
CA ALA A 167 1.52 -16.94 -0.64
C ALA A 167 1.79 -17.07 0.88
N ALA A 168 2.63 -16.21 1.45
CA ALA A 168 2.85 -16.13 2.89
C ALA A 168 1.66 -15.49 3.64
N ASN A 169 0.78 -14.77 2.94
CA ASN A 169 -0.37 -14.10 3.56
C ASN A 169 -1.39 -15.14 4.07
N PRO A 170 -1.73 -15.15 5.37
CA PRO A 170 -2.69 -16.10 5.94
C PRO A 170 -4.13 -15.78 5.55
N VAL A 171 -4.40 -14.53 5.16
CA VAL A 171 -5.69 -14.02 4.72
C VAL A 171 -5.43 -13.13 3.50
N VAL A 172 -6.28 -13.25 2.49
CA VAL A 172 -6.27 -12.36 1.33
C VAL A 172 -7.62 -11.69 1.18
N THR A 173 -7.60 -10.45 0.69
CA THR A 173 -8.78 -9.64 0.45
C THR A 173 -8.85 -9.25 -1.03
N MET A 174 -10.05 -8.98 -1.52
CA MET A 174 -10.25 -8.35 -2.82
C MET A 174 -11.54 -7.53 -2.78
N THR A 175 -11.48 -6.33 -3.36
CA THR A 175 -12.62 -5.43 -3.50
C THR A 175 -12.71 -4.95 -4.94
N GLN A 176 -13.71 -5.40 -5.68
CA GLN A 176 -13.97 -4.92 -7.04
C GLN A 176 -15.21 -4.04 -7.00
N VAL A 177 -15.10 -2.79 -7.43
CA VAL A 177 -16.24 -1.85 -7.47
C VAL A 177 -16.38 -1.28 -8.87
N ASP A 178 -17.61 -1.28 -9.35
CA ASP A 178 -18.04 -0.48 -10.49
C ASP A 178 -19.02 0.58 -9.96
N GLY A 179 -18.73 1.85 -10.19
CA GLY A 179 -19.52 2.95 -9.66
C GLY A 179 -20.99 2.94 -10.10
N GLU A 180 -21.32 2.32 -11.24
CA GLU A 180 -22.68 2.27 -11.79
C GLU A 180 -23.40 0.95 -11.47
N ARG A 181 -22.66 -0.16 -11.40
CA ARG A 181 -23.22 -1.52 -11.24
C ARG A 181 -22.99 -2.12 -9.86
N GLY A 182 -22.26 -1.43 -9.00
CA GLY A 182 -21.84 -1.92 -7.70
C GLY A 182 -20.68 -2.88 -7.81
N GLY A 183 -20.48 -3.68 -6.77
CA GLY A 183 -19.28 -4.48 -6.63
C GLY A 183 -19.40 -5.60 -5.63
N TYR A 184 -18.25 -6.12 -5.24
CA TYR A 184 -18.16 -7.09 -4.16
C TYR A 184 -16.88 -6.91 -3.37
N ALA A 185 -16.93 -7.31 -2.11
CA ALA A 185 -15.76 -7.53 -1.28
C ALA A 185 -15.69 -9.01 -0.88
N LEU A 186 -14.50 -9.58 -0.98
CA LEU A 186 -14.21 -10.98 -0.74
C LEU A 186 -13.02 -11.09 0.19
N VAL A 187 -13.15 -11.93 1.22
CA VAL A 187 -12.10 -12.20 2.19
C VAL A 187 -11.95 -13.70 2.32
N ILE A 188 -10.74 -14.20 2.13
CA ILE A 188 -10.42 -15.62 2.21
C ILE A 188 -9.31 -15.82 3.22
N GLY A 189 -9.66 -16.46 4.34
CA GLY A 189 -8.74 -16.96 5.35
C GLY A 189 -8.65 -18.49 5.37
N PRO A 190 -7.95 -19.05 6.36
CA PRO A 190 -7.77 -20.49 6.51
C PRO A 190 -9.04 -21.22 7.00
N PRO A 191 -9.10 -22.57 6.89
CA PRO A 191 -10.02 -23.49 7.59
C PRO A 191 -11.41 -22.95 7.88
N ASP A 192 -12.19 -23.35 8.86
CA ASP A 192 -12.07 -23.18 10.31
C ASP A 192 -12.01 -21.73 10.86
N ALA A 193 -11.75 -20.72 10.03
CA ALA A 193 -11.77 -19.33 10.48
C ALA A 193 -13.18 -18.72 10.39
N THR A 194 -13.51 -17.84 11.33
CA THR A 194 -14.64 -16.92 11.21
C THR A 194 -14.17 -15.67 10.48
N VAL A 195 -14.91 -15.27 9.45
CA VAL A 195 -14.70 -14.03 8.70
C VAL A 195 -15.88 -13.10 8.95
N THR A 196 -15.58 -11.88 9.39
CA THR A 196 -16.54 -10.77 9.47
C THR A 196 -16.08 -9.67 8.52
N ILE A 197 -16.97 -9.18 7.65
CA ILE A 197 -16.76 -7.99 6.83
C ILE A 197 -17.71 -6.91 7.34
N SER A 198 -17.15 -5.76 7.66
CA SER A 198 -17.86 -4.59 8.17
C SER A 198 -17.66 -3.40 7.26
N GLY A 199 -18.65 -2.52 7.16
CA GLY A 199 -18.59 -1.32 6.34
C GLY A 199 -19.57 -0.27 6.82
N ASP A 200 -20.00 0.62 5.92
CA ASP A 200 -20.87 1.76 6.23
C ASP A 200 -20.35 2.57 7.44
N PRO A 201 -19.10 3.07 7.39
CA PRO A 201 -18.47 3.72 8.54
C PRO A 201 -19.23 4.99 8.95
N ARG A 202 -19.42 5.16 10.26
CA ARG A 202 -20.05 6.34 10.83
C ARG A 202 -19.20 6.94 11.95
N TYR A 203 -18.84 8.21 11.78
CA TYR A 203 -18.26 9.01 12.86
C TYR A 203 -19.32 9.38 13.88
N THR A 204 -19.27 8.76 15.06
CA THR A 204 -20.19 9.07 16.15
C THR A 204 -19.81 10.37 16.85
N ALA A 205 -20.80 11.03 17.49
CA ALA A 205 -20.56 12.23 18.30
C ALA A 205 -19.56 12.00 19.45
N ARG A 206 -19.34 10.75 19.86
CA ARG A 206 -18.39 10.36 20.92
C ARG A 206 -16.94 10.30 20.44
N GLY A 207 -16.67 10.51 19.14
CA GLY A 207 -15.31 10.42 18.60
C GLY A 207 -14.87 8.96 18.34
N VAL A 208 -15.80 8.11 17.93
CA VAL A 208 -15.55 6.71 17.55
C VAL A 208 -16.11 6.44 16.16
N VAL A 209 -15.39 5.65 15.37
CA VAL A 209 -15.89 5.10 14.11
C VAL A 209 -16.65 3.81 14.39
N GLU A 210 -17.95 3.81 14.13
CA GLU A 210 -18.79 2.61 14.16
C GLU A 210 -18.93 2.06 12.74
N ARG A 211 -19.04 0.75 12.62
CA ARG A 211 -19.28 0.07 11.35
C ARG A 211 -20.42 -0.93 11.50
N ARG A 212 -21.17 -1.11 10.43
CA ARG A 212 -22.17 -2.16 10.33
C ARG A 212 -21.51 -3.46 9.89
N GLU A 213 -21.83 -4.56 10.56
CA GLU A 213 -21.51 -5.89 10.04
C GLU A 213 -22.32 -6.12 8.76
N LEU A 214 -21.64 -6.32 7.64
CA LEU A 214 -22.27 -6.53 6.33
C LEU A 214 -22.33 -8.01 5.97
N ALA A 215 -21.33 -8.78 6.38
CA ALA A 215 -21.28 -10.22 6.18
C ALA A 215 -20.52 -10.91 7.31
N ARG A 216 -20.97 -12.12 7.63
CA ARG A 216 -20.31 -13.01 8.58
C ARG A 216 -20.36 -14.44 8.07
N SER A 217 -19.25 -15.15 8.22
CA SER A 217 -19.10 -16.56 7.87
C SER A 217 -18.37 -17.26 9.00
N ASP A 218 -19.06 -18.14 9.72
CA ASP A 218 -18.48 -18.87 10.85
C ASP A 218 -17.88 -20.20 10.38
N GLY A 219 -16.58 -20.39 10.66
CA GLY A 219 -15.86 -21.64 10.39
C GLY A 219 -15.63 -22.00 8.92
N GLY A 220 -16.08 -21.18 7.96
CA GLY A 220 -15.85 -21.42 6.52
C GLY A 220 -14.59 -20.74 5.96
N GLY A 221 -14.04 -19.76 6.69
CA GLY A 221 -12.87 -19.00 6.28
C GLY A 221 -13.07 -18.17 5.00
N VAL A 222 -14.32 -17.96 4.56
CA VAL A 222 -14.65 -17.16 3.36
C VAL A 222 -15.82 -16.23 3.69
N GLY A 223 -15.61 -14.92 3.56
CA GLY A 223 -16.65 -13.90 3.65
C GLY A 223 -16.84 -13.21 2.31
N VAL A 224 -18.08 -12.99 1.91
CA VAL A 224 -18.44 -12.27 0.67
C VAL A 224 -19.52 -11.27 1.00
N VAL A 225 -19.39 -10.04 0.49
CA VAL A 225 -20.41 -9.00 0.59
C VAL A 225 -20.62 -8.36 -0.77
N LEU A 226 -21.88 -8.02 -1.08
CA LEU A 226 -22.20 -7.17 -2.22
C LEU A 226 -22.11 -5.71 -1.85
N LEU A 227 -21.47 -4.95 -2.72
CA LEU A 227 -21.31 -3.52 -2.57
C LEU A 227 -22.31 -2.82 -3.50
N PRO A 228 -23.07 -1.83 -3.01
CA PRO A 228 -23.98 -1.08 -3.85
C PRO A 228 -23.22 -0.27 -4.91
N PRO A 229 -23.87 0.15 -6.01
CA PRO A 229 -23.34 1.18 -6.91
C PRO A 229 -22.96 2.43 -6.13
N ALA A 230 -21.66 2.70 -6.02
CA ALA A 230 -21.13 3.85 -5.32
C ALA A 230 -19.76 4.23 -5.89
N ALA A 231 -19.47 5.53 -5.97
CA ALA A 231 -18.24 6.05 -6.56
C ALA A 231 -16.98 5.56 -5.84
N LEU A 232 -17.07 5.28 -4.52
CA LEU A 232 -16.02 4.65 -3.75
C LEU A 232 -16.56 3.54 -2.85
N PRO A 233 -15.79 2.46 -2.63
CA PRO A 233 -16.12 1.51 -1.59
C PRO A 233 -16.13 2.25 -0.23
N PRO A 234 -17.14 1.99 0.61
CA PRO A 234 -17.10 2.43 2.00
C PRO A 234 -15.86 1.87 2.70
N GLY A 235 -15.52 2.36 3.89
CA GLY A 235 -14.36 1.95 4.68
C GLY A 235 -14.56 0.53 5.18
N LEU A 236 -14.40 -0.42 4.26
CA LEU A 236 -14.61 -1.83 4.45
C LEU A 236 -13.44 -2.36 5.25
N ASP A 237 -13.75 -2.97 6.38
CA ASP A 237 -12.79 -3.70 7.19
C ASP A 237 -13.21 -5.16 7.25
N ALA A 238 -12.22 -6.03 7.36
CA ALA A 238 -12.44 -7.41 7.68
C ALA A 238 -11.70 -7.79 8.95
N ARG A 239 -12.34 -8.67 9.71
CA ARG A 239 -11.74 -9.36 10.84
C ARG A 239 -11.85 -10.85 10.62
N VAL A 240 -10.71 -11.53 10.59
CA VAL A 240 -10.62 -12.97 10.46
C VAL A 240 -10.05 -13.55 11.73
N THR A 241 -10.78 -14.48 12.33
CA THR A 241 -10.43 -15.09 13.61
C THR A 241 -10.45 -16.60 13.52
N ARG A 242 -9.61 -17.24 14.32
CA ARG A 242 -9.64 -18.69 14.57
C ARG A 242 -9.65 -18.90 16.07
N GLY A 243 -10.81 -19.27 16.61
CA GLY A 243 -11.03 -19.24 18.05
C GLY A 243 -10.83 -17.83 18.61
N SER A 244 -9.94 -17.67 19.59
CA SER A 244 -9.58 -16.37 20.16
C SER A 244 -8.49 -15.61 19.38
N ALA A 245 -7.79 -16.26 18.45
CA ALA A 245 -6.71 -15.65 17.69
C ALA A 245 -7.24 -14.80 16.54
N VAL A 246 -6.78 -13.55 16.42
CA VAL A 246 -7.02 -12.69 15.26
C VAL A 246 -5.93 -12.96 14.23
N LEU A 247 -6.33 -13.49 13.08
CA LEU A 247 -5.43 -13.79 11.94
C LEU A 247 -5.25 -12.57 11.04
N TYR A 248 -6.29 -11.74 10.96
CA TYR A 248 -6.31 -10.52 10.17
C TYR A 248 -7.32 -9.54 10.75
N GLU A 249 -6.96 -8.27 10.81
CA GLU A 249 -7.86 -7.16 11.09
C GLU A 249 -7.36 -5.96 10.28
N GLY A 250 -8.16 -5.44 9.36
CA GLY A 250 -7.75 -4.36 8.47
C GLY A 250 -8.67 -4.13 7.28
N GLY A 251 -8.31 -3.17 6.44
CA GLY A 251 -9.12 -2.73 5.32
C GLY A 251 -9.18 -3.77 4.19
N VAL A 252 -10.38 -3.99 3.64
CA VAL A 252 -10.60 -4.89 2.50
C VAL A 252 -10.25 -4.14 1.21
N SER A 253 -9.09 -4.44 0.66
CA SER A 253 -8.55 -3.78 -0.54
C SER A 253 -8.07 -4.79 -1.58
N GLY A 254 -7.57 -4.27 -2.71
CA GLY A 254 -7.17 -5.04 -3.90
C GLY A 254 -8.26 -5.05 -4.97
N GLY A 255 -7.91 -5.27 -6.23
CA GLY A 255 -8.83 -5.19 -7.38
C GLY A 255 -8.81 -3.85 -8.12
N TRP A 256 -9.56 -3.75 -9.21
CA TRP A 256 -9.67 -2.53 -10.02
C TRP A 256 -11.00 -1.83 -9.76
N GLY A 257 -10.99 -0.51 -9.55
CA GLY A 257 -12.20 0.30 -9.44
C GLY A 257 -12.40 1.16 -10.68
N SER A 258 -13.62 1.20 -11.23
CA SER A 258 -14.03 2.32 -12.09
C SER A 258 -14.84 3.31 -11.26
N SER A 259 -14.41 4.58 -11.26
CA SER A 259 -15.16 5.66 -10.63
C SER A 259 -16.48 5.89 -11.38
N ALA A 260 -17.59 6.05 -10.64
CA ALA A 260 -18.80 6.64 -11.21
C ALA A 260 -18.50 8.08 -11.70
N SER A 261 -19.34 8.63 -12.57
CA SER A 261 -19.22 10.03 -12.99
C SER A 261 -19.38 10.98 -11.79
N GLY A 262 -18.35 11.81 -11.54
CA GLY A 262 -18.33 12.85 -10.50
C GLY A 262 -17.56 12.42 -9.25
N ASP A 263 -16.66 13.29 -8.78
CA ASP A 263 -15.91 13.09 -7.53
C ASP A 263 -16.76 13.59 -6.34
N PRO A 264 -17.29 12.70 -5.47
CA PRO A 264 -18.11 13.11 -4.33
C PRO A 264 -17.34 13.90 -3.27
N PHE A 265 -16.01 13.92 -3.35
CA PHE A 265 -15.13 14.64 -2.44
C PHE A 265 -14.70 16.00 -2.99
N GLU A 266 -15.08 16.34 -4.22
CA GLU A 266 -14.72 17.62 -4.82
C GLU A 266 -15.42 18.75 -4.04
N PRO A 267 -14.64 19.64 -3.39
CA PRO A 267 -15.21 20.70 -2.58
C PRO A 267 -15.81 21.79 -3.48
N SER A 268 -17.02 22.25 -3.14
CA SER A 268 -17.61 23.41 -3.83
C SER A 268 -16.90 24.71 -3.45
N ALA A 269 -16.94 25.71 -4.32
CA ALA A 269 -16.39 27.05 -4.01
C ALA A 269 -17.04 27.66 -2.76
N GLY A 270 -18.33 27.39 -2.52
CA GLY A 270 -19.03 27.80 -1.30
C GLY A 270 -18.45 27.15 -0.05
N LEU A 271 -18.21 25.82 -0.09
CA LEU A 271 -17.58 25.09 1.02
C LEU A 271 -16.19 25.65 1.35
N LEU A 272 -15.38 25.95 0.33
CA LEU A 272 -14.04 26.53 0.53
C LEU A 272 -14.09 27.93 1.15
N THR A 273 -15.04 28.75 0.72
CA THR A 273 -15.25 30.10 1.27
C THR A 273 -15.67 30.04 2.73
N ASP A 274 -16.60 29.14 3.07
CA ASP A 274 -17.05 28.95 4.44
C ASP A 274 -15.96 28.36 5.35
N ALA A 275 -15.11 27.48 4.80
CA ALA A 275 -14.05 26.84 5.57
C ALA A 275 -13.04 27.84 6.15
N VAL A 276 -12.77 28.96 5.47
CA VAL A 276 -11.76 29.96 5.90
C VAL A 276 -12.35 31.15 6.65
N ARG A 277 -13.67 31.19 6.89
CA ARG A 277 -14.35 32.36 7.48
C ARG A 277 -13.73 32.82 8.80
N ASP A 278 -13.36 31.88 9.66
CA ASP A 278 -12.82 32.12 11.00
C ASP A 278 -11.36 31.64 11.14
N VAL A 279 -10.62 31.58 10.02
CA VAL A 279 -9.24 31.10 10.01
C VAL A 279 -8.33 32.06 10.78
N ARG A 280 -7.34 31.50 11.48
CA ARG A 280 -6.29 32.26 12.15
C ARG A 280 -4.98 32.12 11.40
N GLY A 281 -4.32 33.24 11.15
CA GLY A 281 -3.16 33.33 10.25
C GLY A 281 -3.58 33.73 8.82
N PRO A 282 -2.62 33.78 7.88
CA PRO A 282 -2.91 34.14 6.50
C PRO A 282 -3.78 33.09 5.82
N ALA A 283 -4.85 33.51 5.15
CA ALA A 283 -5.70 32.58 4.42
C ALA A 283 -4.88 31.78 3.38
N PRO A 284 -5.02 30.44 3.33
CA PRO A 284 -4.34 29.63 2.33
C PRO A 284 -4.81 30.01 0.92
N SER A 285 -3.97 29.79 -0.09
CA SER A 285 -4.42 30.00 -1.47
C SER A 285 -5.59 29.07 -1.80
N PRO A 286 -6.56 29.49 -2.63
CA PRO A 286 -7.72 28.66 -2.95
C PRO A 286 -7.37 27.28 -3.53
N ALA A 287 -6.31 27.19 -4.34
CA ALA A 287 -5.86 25.93 -4.93
C ALA A 287 -5.27 24.96 -3.89
N VAL A 288 -4.43 25.46 -2.98
CA VAL A 288 -3.90 24.65 -1.86
C VAL A 288 -5.02 24.20 -0.94
N LEU A 289 -5.95 25.10 -0.61
CA LEU A 289 -7.10 24.78 0.23
C LEU A 289 -7.99 23.71 -0.42
N ALA A 290 -8.33 23.86 -1.69
CA ALA A 290 -9.14 22.87 -2.42
C ALA A 290 -8.48 21.49 -2.39
N SER A 291 -7.17 21.43 -2.64
CA SER A 291 -6.40 20.18 -2.59
C SER A 291 -6.44 19.53 -1.20
N PHE A 292 -6.16 20.30 -0.14
CA PHE A 292 -6.18 19.80 1.24
C PHE A 292 -7.57 19.40 1.74
N VAL A 293 -8.62 20.15 1.37
CA VAL A 293 -10.00 19.79 1.71
C VAL A 293 -10.40 18.49 1.00
N ARG A 294 -10.11 18.36 -0.30
CA ARG A 294 -10.39 17.13 -1.05
C ARG A 294 -9.66 15.93 -0.44
N LEU A 295 -8.39 16.08 -0.07
CA LEU A 295 -7.63 15.03 0.62
C LEU A 295 -8.27 14.61 1.94
N ALA A 296 -8.70 15.56 2.76
CA ALA A 296 -9.39 15.26 4.02
C ALA A 296 -10.72 14.54 3.81
N LEU A 297 -11.51 14.95 2.82
CA LEU A 297 -12.78 14.33 2.47
C LEU A 297 -12.58 12.90 1.95
N THR A 298 -11.61 12.70 1.05
CA THR A 298 -11.24 11.36 0.56
C THR A 298 -10.72 10.45 1.67
N ASP A 299 -9.80 10.93 2.52
CA ASP A 299 -9.20 10.13 3.60
C ASP A 299 -10.22 9.76 4.69
N SER A 300 -11.14 10.66 5.01
CA SER A 300 -12.25 10.39 5.94
C SER A 300 -13.44 9.69 5.27
N GLN A 301 -13.40 9.50 3.95
CA GLN A 301 -14.52 9.00 3.14
C GLN A 301 -15.84 9.74 3.40
N LEU A 302 -15.76 11.05 3.59
CA LEU A 302 -16.90 11.92 3.78
C LEU A 302 -17.16 12.71 2.50
N PRO A 303 -18.37 12.66 1.92
CA PRO A 303 -18.69 13.47 0.75
C PRO A 303 -18.60 14.96 1.10
N ALA A 304 -18.27 15.81 0.12
CA ALA A 304 -18.28 17.26 0.30
C ALA A 304 -19.67 17.78 0.70
N VAL A 305 -20.72 17.20 0.11
CA VAL A 305 -22.11 17.52 0.43
C VAL A 305 -22.48 16.96 1.81
N GLY A 306 -23.02 17.81 2.67
CA GLY A 306 -23.44 17.42 4.03
C GLY A 306 -22.30 17.33 5.06
N THR A 307 -21.06 17.64 4.64
CA THR A 307 -19.89 17.73 5.52
C THR A 307 -19.52 19.18 5.77
N THR A 308 -19.31 19.54 7.03
CA THR A 308 -18.78 20.84 7.42
C THR A 308 -17.27 20.79 7.42
N VAL A 309 -16.62 21.75 6.75
CA VAL A 309 -15.17 21.94 6.77
C VAL A 309 -14.85 23.27 7.44
N ARG A 310 -13.85 23.31 8.32
CA ARG A 310 -13.35 24.56 8.93
C ARG A 310 -11.84 24.54 9.07
N VAL A 311 -11.18 25.62 8.66
CA VAL A 311 -9.74 25.84 8.88
C VAL A 311 -9.56 26.58 10.20
N ARG A 312 -8.95 25.91 11.18
CA ARG A 312 -8.69 26.47 12.52
C ARG A 312 -7.44 27.34 12.58
N TRP A 313 -6.48 27.05 11.72
CA TRP A 313 -5.21 27.75 11.61
C TRP A 313 -4.61 27.52 10.21
N SER A 314 -3.92 28.53 9.71
CA SER A 314 -3.08 28.42 8.51
C SER A 314 -1.81 29.25 8.65
N GLY A 315 -0.75 28.80 7.99
CA GLY A 315 0.56 29.44 8.06
C GLY A 315 1.56 28.71 7.20
N SER A 316 2.82 28.64 7.65
CA SER A 316 3.85 27.88 6.98
C SER A 316 4.61 26.95 7.93
N VAL A 317 4.98 25.79 7.41
CA VAL A 317 5.84 24.80 8.08
C VAL A 317 6.94 24.45 7.10
N ASN A 318 8.21 24.58 7.51
CA ASN A 318 9.38 24.35 6.67
C ASN A 318 9.33 25.08 5.32
N GLY A 319 8.75 26.29 5.30
CA GLY A 319 8.60 27.11 4.09
C GLY A 319 7.44 26.72 3.17
N GLN A 320 6.68 25.67 3.49
CA GLN A 320 5.51 25.22 2.73
C GLN A 320 4.21 25.72 3.37
N ALA A 321 3.15 25.88 2.57
CA ALA A 321 1.84 26.26 3.10
C ALA A 321 1.31 25.15 4.01
N ALA A 322 0.78 25.52 5.18
CA ALA A 322 0.29 24.57 6.17
C ALA A 322 -1.09 24.97 6.68
N VAL A 323 -1.93 23.99 6.97
CA VAL A 323 -3.26 24.19 7.55
C VAL A 323 -3.55 23.18 8.64
N LEU A 324 -4.26 23.63 9.67
CA LEU A 324 -5.01 22.77 10.58
C LEU A 324 -6.49 22.92 10.23
N LEU A 325 -7.08 21.88 9.65
CA LEU A 325 -8.49 21.88 9.27
C LEU A 325 -9.27 20.81 10.03
N THR A 326 -10.59 20.97 10.03
CA THR A 326 -11.53 20.01 10.60
C THR A 326 -12.59 19.67 9.57
N VAL A 327 -12.99 18.40 9.55
CA VAL A 327 -14.08 17.84 8.75
C VAL A 327 -15.06 17.19 9.71
N GLN A 328 -16.35 17.52 9.58
CA GLN A 328 -17.39 17.04 10.47
C GLN A 328 -18.64 16.65 9.68
N PRO A 329 -19.06 15.37 9.71
CA PRO A 329 -20.36 14.98 9.21
C PRO A 329 -21.46 15.46 10.16
N ALA A 330 -22.69 15.63 9.65
CA ALA A 330 -23.82 16.08 10.45
C ALA A 330 -24.04 15.21 11.70
N GLY A 331 -23.97 15.83 12.89
CA GLY A 331 -24.16 15.16 14.19
C GLY A 331 -23.06 14.17 14.58
N GLY A 332 -21.95 14.11 13.83
CA GLY A 332 -20.82 13.24 14.12
C GLY A 332 -19.69 13.92 14.88
N GLY A 333 -18.66 13.13 15.20
CA GLY A 333 -17.39 13.60 15.74
C GLY A 333 -16.63 14.48 14.73
N VAL A 334 -15.58 15.14 15.20
CA VAL A 334 -14.79 16.07 14.38
C VAL A 334 -13.46 15.43 14.02
N VAL A 335 -13.24 15.18 12.73
CA VAL A 335 -11.95 14.72 12.24
C VAL A 335 -11.05 15.93 11.99
N THR A 336 -9.89 15.96 12.64
CA THR A 336 -8.91 17.05 12.54
C THR A 336 -7.72 16.59 11.73
N TYR A 337 -7.31 17.42 10.77
CA TYR A 337 -6.14 17.19 9.94
C TYR A 337 -5.16 18.34 10.03
N ALA A 338 -3.87 18.01 10.03
CA ALA A 338 -2.80 18.97 9.79
C ALA A 338 -2.08 18.55 8.51
N PHE A 339 -2.07 19.47 7.55
CA PHE A 339 -1.37 19.30 6.28
C PHE A 339 -0.31 20.37 6.11
N HIS A 340 0.75 20.04 5.39
CA HIS A 340 1.63 21.03 4.76
C HIS A 340 2.03 20.59 3.35
N GLY A 341 2.36 21.56 2.50
CA GLY A 341 2.73 21.31 1.10
C GLY A 341 2.30 22.41 0.13
N SER A 342 1.91 21.98 -1.06
CA SER A 342 1.44 22.76 -2.21
C SER A 342 0.12 22.17 -2.76
N GLU A 343 -0.36 22.72 -3.87
CA GLU A 343 -1.53 22.21 -4.59
C GLU A 343 -1.35 20.79 -5.15
N THR A 344 -0.12 20.43 -5.53
CA THR A 344 0.22 19.16 -6.21
C THR A 344 0.97 18.17 -5.33
N SER A 345 1.47 18.61 -4.19
CA SER A 345 2.20 17.77 -3.23
C SER A 345 1.74 18.12 -1.84
N SER A 346 1.33 17.13 -1.06
CA SER A 346 0.85 17.36 0.30
C SER A 346 1.37 16.29 1.23
N ARG A 347 1.54 16.66 2.48
CA ARG A 347 1.85 15.75 3.57
C ARG A 347 0.80 15.86 4.66
N THR A 348 0.32 14.72 5.13
CA THR A 348 -0.54 14.61 6.31
C THR A 348 0.32 14.39 7.55
N ASP A 349 0.42 15.37 8.44
CA ASP A 349 1.10 15.21 9.72
C ASP A 349 0.16 14.72 10.83
N LEU A 350 -1.12 15.05 10.71
CA LEU A 350 -2.14 14.70 11.70
C LEU A 350 -3.40 14.21 11.02
N ARG A 351 -3.97 13.14 11.58
CA ARG A 351 -5.35 12.72 11.40
C ARG A 351 -5.90 12.27 12.75
N LEU A 352 -6.87 12.99 13.29
CA LEU A 352 -7.34 12.78 14.67
C LEU A 352 -8.85 12.95 14.77
N LEU A 353 -9.55 11.89 15.18
CA LEU A 353 -10.97 11.94 15.49
C LEU A 353 -11.19 12.45 16.92
N LEU A 354 -11.92 13.55 17.05
CA LEU A 354 -12.31 14.16 18.31
C LEU A 354 -13.81 13.92 18.59
N PRO A 355 -14.22 13.83 19.87
CA PRO A 355 -15.62 13.92 20.25
C PRO A 355 -16.19 15.27 19.81
N ALA A 356 -17.46 15.29 19.39
CA ALA A 356 -18.12 16.53 18.96
C ALA A 356 -18.16 17.57 20.09
N ALA A 357 -18.39 17.10 21.32
CA ALA A 357 -18.41 17.94 22.51
C ALA A 357 -17.02 18.56 22.78
N GLY A 358 -16.95 19.89 22.72
CA GLY A 358 -15.75 20.66 23.03
C GLY A 358 -14.65 20.63 21.96
N ALA A 359 -14.86 20.02 20.79
CA ALA A 359 -13.83 19.97 19.73
C ALA A 359 -13.29 21.35 19.33
N SER A 360 -14.16 22.36 19.25
CA SER A 360 -13.80 23.73 18.85
C SER A 360 -12.98 24.49 19.89
N VAL A 361 -13.06 24.10 21.16
CA VAL A 361 -12.41 24.77 22.30
C VAL A 361 -11.22 23.97 22.85
N ARG A 362 -10.85 22.87 22.19
CA ARG A 362 -9.66 22.09 22.54
C ARG A 362 -8.42 22.61 21.81
N PRO A 363 -7.24 22.60 22.46
CA PRO A 363 -5.97 22.74 21.76
C PRO A 363 -5.71 21.49 20.91
N VAL A 364 -4.92 21.63 19.86
CA VAL A 364 -4.47 20.50 19.03
C VAL A 364 -2.96 20.56 18.92
N GLY A 365 -2.29 19.47 19.29
CA GLY A 365 -0.86 19.29 19.10
C GLY A 365 -0.58 18.12 18.16
N TRP A 366 0.40 18.25 17.28
CA TRP A 366 0.80 17.17 16.38
C TRP A 366 2.31 17.14 16.14
N ARG A 367 2.82 15.93 15.89
CA ARG A 367 4.25 15.69 15.68
C ARG A 367 4.61 15.97 14.22
N LEU A 368 5.67 16.74 14.01
CA LEU A 368 6.18 17.02 12.68
C LEU A 368 7.16 15.91 12.26
N ARG A 369 7.09 15.46 11.01
CA ARG A 369 8.08 14.56 10.41
C ARG A 369 9.17 15.34 9.69
N ALA A 370 10.36 14.76 9.52
CA ALA A 370 11.45 15.43 8.81
C ALA A 370 11.14 15.55 7.31
N GLU A 371 11.65 16.60 6.65
CA GLU A 371 11.50 16.76 5.20
C GLU A 371 12.17 15.61 4.43
N GLY A 372 11.53 15.15 3.35
CA GLY A 372 12.11 14.16 2.43
C GLY A 372 12.11 12.71 2.91
N GLY A 373 11.54 12.39 4.07
CA GLY A 373 11.44 11.01 4.56
C GLY A 373 10.47 10.86 5.75
N ASP A 374 10.30 9.63 6.23
CA ASP A 374 9.43 9.32 7.39
C ASP A 374 10.11 9.49 8.75
N ASP A 375 11.28 10.13 8.77
CA ASP A 375 12.07 10.33 9.98
C ASP A 375 11.28 11.13 11.03
N ARG A 376 11.31 10.61 12.24
CA ARG A 376 10.62 11.16 13.40
C ARG A 376 11.41 12.33 13.95
N THR A 377 10.77 13.50 14.10
CA THR A 377 11.38 14.64 14.81
C THR A 377 10.87 14.72 16.24
N ASP A 378 11.57 15.50 17.06
CA ASP A 378 11.14 15.90 18.39
C ASP A 378 10.21 17.12 18.39
N ARG A 379 9.84 17.65 17.22
CA ARG A 379 9.03 18.86 17.11
C ARG A 379 7.54 18.53 17.19
N VAL A 380 6.85 19.21 18.10
CA VAL A 380 5.39 19.25 18.18
C VAL A 380 4.92 20.65 17.82
N LEU A 381 4.03 20.73 16.85
CA LEU A 381 3.31 21.94 16.50
C LEU A 381 2.03 22.01 17.32
N VAL A 382 1.67 23.19 17.79
CA VAL A 382 0.52 23.42 18.68
C VAL A 382 -0.35 24.52 18.11
N SER A 383 -1.65 24.27 18.02
CA SER A 383 -2.68 25.27 17.78
C SER A 383 -3.63 25.32 18.96
N ALA A 384 -3.61 26.41 19.71
CA ALA A 384 -4.51 26.66 20.82
C ALA A 384 -5.88 27.15 20.31
N PRO A 385 -7.00 26.98 21.02
CA PRO A 385 -8.31 27.52 20.64
C PRO A 385 -8.41 29.04 20.82
N THR A 386 -9.45 29.67 20.27
CA THR A 386 -9.78 31.08 20.55
C THR A 386 -10.01 31.29 22.04
N GLY A 387 -9.59 32.45 22.57
CA GLY A 387 -9.68 32.77 24.00
C GLY A 387 -8.52 32.26 24.85
N THR A 388 -7.56 31.54 24.25
CA THR A 388 -6.35 31.09 24.96
C THR A 388 -5.45 32.27 25.27
N ALA A 389 -5.08 32.41 26.55
CA ALA A 389 -4.03 33.32 27.00
C ALA A 389 -2.67 32.60 27.12
N THR A 390 -2.67 31.35 27.59
CA THR A 390 -1.46 30.53 27.69
C THR A 390 -1.73 29.08 27.31
N ALA A 391 -0.71 28.39 26.80
CA ALA A 391 -0.75 26.95 26.55
C ALA A 391 0.49 26.26 27.13
N THR A 392 0.33 25.01 27.53
CA THR A 392 1.42 24.18 28.05
C THR A 392 1.44 22.81 27.38
N VAL A 393 2.63 22.22 27.28
CA VAL A 393 2.83 20.82 26.93
C VAL A 393 3.38 20.08 28.13
N THR A 394 2.74 18.99 28.52
CA THR A 394 3.20 18.08 29.57
C THR A 394 3.69 16.78 28.91
N VAL A 395 4.93 16.37 29.17
CA VAL A 395 5.53 15.15 28.60
C VAL A 395 5.59 14.07 29.68
N GLY A 396 4.93 12.93 29.44
CA GLY A 396 4.74 11.89 30.46
C GLY A 396 4.10 12.47 31.73
N ASP A 397 4.68 12.13 32.88
CA ASP A 397 4.31 12.67 34.20
C ASP A 397 5.19 13.87 34.62
N GLY A 398 5.88 14.49 33.66
CA GLY A 398 6.76 15.63 33.90
C GLY A 398 6.01 16.94 34.20
N SER A 399 6.78 17.99 34.50
CA SER A 399 6.21 19.32 34.71
C SER A 399 5.70 19.93 33.39
N PRO A 400 4.58 20.68 33.40
CA PRO A 400 4.11 21.41 32.22
C PRO A 400 5.14 22.44 31.75
N VAL A 401 5.41 22.47 30.46
CA VAL A 401 6.29 23.45 29.81
C VAL A 401 5.44 24.42 28.99
N ALA A 402 5.66 25.72 29.16
CA ALA A 402 4.92 26.75 28.43
C ALA A 402 5.22 26.68 26.91
N VAL A 403 4.19 26.88 26.10
CA VAL A 403 4.29 27.03 24.65
C VAL A 403 4.17 28.51 24.31
N ALA A 404 5.19 29.05 23.65
CA ALA A 404 5.12 30.41 23.13
C ALA A 404 4.17 30.44 21.92
N LEU A 405 3.02 31.10 22.08
CA LEU A 405 2.01 31.25 21.03
C LEU A 405 2.20 32.58 20.29
N ASP A 406 2.04 32.55 18.98
CA ASP A 406 1.90 33.73 18.15
C ASP A 406 0.47 34.31 18.22
N ALA A 407 0.23 35.42 17.50
CA ALA A 407 -1.08 36.07 17.45
C ALA A 407 -2.18 35.19 16.81
N ALA A 408 -1.82 34.18 16.03
CA ALA A 408 -2.75 33.20 15.47
C ALA A 408 -3.05 32.05 16.45
N GLY A 409 -2.44 32.05 17.64
CA GLY A 409 -2.56 31.01 18.65
C GLY A 409 -1.78 29.74 18.28
N PHE A 410 -0.72 29.88 17.48
CA PHE A 410 0.16 28.79 17.07
C PHE A 410 1.51 28.87 17.76
N GLY A 411 2.08 27.72 18.09
CA GLY A 411 3.41 27.64 18.69
C GLY A 411 4.04 26.29 18.45
N THR A 412 5.26 26.13 18.96
CA THR A 412 6.01 24.87 18.87
C THR A 412 6.55 24.46 20.24
N ALA A 413 6.71 23.15 20.41
CA ALA A 413 7.30 22.55 21.59
C ALA A 413 8.20 21.37 21.18
N THR A 414 9.09 20.97 22.09
CA THR A 414 9.94 19.80 21.91
C THR A 414 9.41 18.65 22.76
N VAL A 415 9.07 17.53 22.11
CA VAL A 415 8.63 16.30 22.76
C VAL A 415 9.34 15.12 22.11
N PRO A 416 10.12 14.32 22.85
CA PRO A 416 10.77 13.14 22.31
C PRO A 416 9.77 12.25 21.52
N PRO A 417 10.17 11.69 20.36
CA PRO A 417 9.28 10.97 19.44
C PRO A 417 8.40 9.89 20.08
N ASP A 418 8.97 9.15 21.04
CA ASP A 418 8.33 7.97 21.64
C ASP A 418 7.68 8.27 23.01
N GLN A 419 7.71 9.53 23.46
CA GLN A 419 7.09 9.94 24.72
C GLN A 419 5.63 10.34 24.49
N ARG A 420 4.77 10.06 25.47
CA ARG A 420 3.40 10.62 25.48
C ARG A 420 3.46 12.08 25.89
N ALA A 421 2.60 12.89 25.29
CA ALA A 421 2.45 14.29 25.71
C ALA A 421 1.00 14.75 25.60
N THR A 422 0.70 15.80 26.34
CA THR A 422 -0.63 16.43 26.39
C THR A 422 -0.48 17.93 26.25
N VAL A 423 -1.30 18.55 25.40
CA VAL A 423 -1.41 20.00 25.30
C VAL A 423 -2.60 20.45 26.13
N THR A 424 -2.42 21.49 26.94
CA THR A 424 -3.49 22.15 27.69
C THR A 424 -3.49 23.64 27.39
N ALA A 425 -4.67 24.21 27.14
CA ALA A 425 -4.87 25.64 26.90
C ALA A 425 -5.66 26.26 28.05
N TYR A 426 -5.28 27.47 28.42
CA TYR A 426 -5.85 28.23 29.54
C TYR A 426 -6.33 29.60 29.08
N ALA A 427 -7.44 30.05 29.66
CA ALA A 427 -7.94 31.42 29.51
C ALA A 427 -7.10 32.42 30.34
N ALA A 428 -7.39 33.71 30.19
CA ALA A 428 -6.66 34.78 30.87
C ALA A 428 -6.81 34.75 32.41
N ASP A 429 -7.91 34.20 32.92
CA ASP A 429 -8.16 34.00 34.35
C ASP A 429 -7.48 32.73 34.92
N GLY A 430 -6.75 31.98 34.08
CA GLY A 430 -6.09 30.73 34.44
C GLY A 430 -6.98 29.48 34.37
N SER A 431 -8.26 29.61 34.01
CA SER A 431 -9.14 28.46 33.84
C SER A 431 -8.76 27.62 32.61
N VAL A 432 -8.97 26.30 32.69
CA VAL A 432 -8.68 25.38 31.58
C VAL A 432 -9.77 25.48 30.53
N LEU A 433 -9.38 25.83 29.30
CA LEU A 433 -10.26 25.79 28.12
C LEU A 433 -10.43 24.38 27.58
N GLY A 434 -9.33 23.61 27.57
CA GLY A 434 -9.34 22.24 27.10
C GLY A 434 -7.96 21.60 27.12
N SER A 435 -7.96 20.28 27.01
CA SER A 435 -6.75 19.46 26.95
C SER A 435 -6.90 18.35 25.92
N THR A 436 -5.82 18.03 25.22
CA THR A 436 -5.78 17.04 24.14
C THR A 436 -4.43 16.32 24.14
N PRO A 437 -4.40 14.98 24.05
CA PRO A 437 -3.14 14.26 23.88
C PRO A 437 -2.50 14.61 22.53
N VAL A 438 -1.17 14.67 22.47
CA VAL A 438 -0.41 14.73 21.23
C VAL A 438 -0.35 13.31 20.66
N PRO A 439 -0.93 13.05 19.48
CA PRO A 439 -0.93 11.71 18.90
C PRO A 439 0.49 11.21 18.62
N PRO A 440 0.72 9.89 18.67
CA PRO A 440 1.96 9.30 18.16
C PRO A 440 2.06 9.49 16.64
N PHE A 441 3.24 9.22 16.07
CA PHE A 441 3.38 9.13 14.62
C PHE A 441 2.52 7.99 14.07
N GLU A 442 1.53 8.32 13.24
CA GLU A 442 0.71 7.35 12.53
C GLU A 442 1.46 6.89 11.27
N ASN A 443 1.75 5.59 11.18
CA ASN A 443 2.50 5.00 10.07
C ASN A 443 1.57 4.27 9.08
N THR A 444 0.27 4.21 9.36
CA THR A 444 -0.70 3.47 8.55
C THR A 444 -1.84 4.39 8.12
N MET A 445 -1.81 4.77 6.84
CA MET A 445 -2.87 5.56 6.20
C MET A 445 -3.99 4.70 5.57
N SER A 446 -3.89 3.37 5.68
CA SER A 446 -4.84 2.45 5.03
C SER A 446 -6.18 2.27 5.77
N ARG A 447 -6.34 2.89 6.94
CA ARG A 447 -7.56 2.86 7.76
C ARG A 447 -8.19 4.24 7.86
N LEU A 448 -9.42 4.36 8.34
CA LEU A 448 -10.07 5.65 8.58
C LEU A 448 -9.51 6.33 9.84
N PRO A 449 -9.58 7.67 9.94
CA PRO A 449 -9.25 8.38 11.16
C PRO A 449 -10.12 7.91 12.32
N GLY A 450 -9.51 7.48 13.42
CA GLY A 450 -10.20 7.01 14.63
C GLY A 450 -10.43 5.50 14.72
N ASP A 451 -9.99 4.73 13.71
CA ASP A 451 -9.96 3.27 13.78
C ASP A 451 -8.95 2.73 14.78
N THR A 452 -7.83 3.44 14.91
CA THR A 452 -6.75 3.10 15.84
C THR A 452 -6.83 3.99 17.08
N PRO A 453 -6.46 3.50 18.27
CA PRO A 453 -6.38 4.34 19.46
C PRO A 453 -5.49 5.57 19.29
N GLY A 454 -4.45 5.49 18.44
CA GLY A 454 -3.55 6.60 18.14
C GLY A 454 -4.17 7.72 17.29
N THR A 455 -5.30 7.47 16.63
CA THR A 455 -5.99 8.44 15.75
C THR A 455 -7.33 8.89 16.30
N ARG A 456 -7.62 8.65 17.58
CA ARG A 456 -8.81 9.20 18.27
C ARG A 456 -8.52 9.69 19.67
N VAL A 457 -9.32 10.66 20.10
CA VAL A 457 -9.49 11.01 21.50
C VAL A 457 -10.81 10.41 21.98
N VAL A 458 -10.73 9.51 22.96
CA VAL A 458 -11.92 8.95 23.61
C VAL A 458 -12.20 9.78 24.87
N PRO A 459 -13.47 10.12 25.19
CA PRO A 459 -13.85 10.82 26.41
C PRO A 459 -13.38 10.15 27.70
#